data_AF-A0A2M9M5U5-F1
#
_entry.id   AF-A0A2M9M5U5-F1
#
_cell.length_a   1.000
_cell.length_b   1.000
_cell.length_c   1.000
_cell.angle_alpha   90.00
_cell.angle_beta   90.00
_cell.angle_gamma   90.00
#
_symmetry.space_group_name_H-M   'P 1'
#
loop_
_entity.id
_entity.type
_entity.pdbx_description
1 polymer ?
#
loop_
_entity_poly.entity_id
_entity_poly.type
_entity_poly.pdbx_seq_one_letter_code
_entity_poly.pdbx_strand_id
1 'polypeptide(L)'
;MTALASFTFVRHIDGLRYHFERDGEHNGRPTYRRTDGNVRCVWSPTDGWHCEIADGLVTAYPLNSRADEPEPPATVWRSFKNDRSYLYDLRALDSEE
;
A
#
# COMPACT_ATOMS: atom_id res chain seq x y z
N MET A 1 -9.53 1.11 -17.22
CA MET A 1 -9.56 1.12 -15.74
C MET A 1 -8.49 2.11 -15.32
N THR A 2 -8.91 3.20 -14.70
CA THR A 2 -8.04 4.31 -14.34
C THR A 2 -7.33 3.95 -13.04
N ALA A 3 -6.00 4.03 -13.02
CA ALA A 3 -5.22 3.80 -11.80
C ALA A 3 -5.76 4.65 -10.63
N LEU A 4 -5.91 4.06 -9.45
CA LEU A 4 -6.28 4.76 -8.21
C LEU A 4 -5.45 6.04 -8.05
N ALA A 5 -6.11 7.17 -7.78
CA ALA A 5 -5.43 8.44 -7.53
C ALA A 5 -4.82 8.49 -6.12
N SER A 6 -5.53 7.93 -5.15
CA SER A 6 -5.13 7.85 -3.75
C SER A 6 -5.87 6.72 -3.02
N PHE A 7 -5.35 6.32 -1.87
CA PHE A 7 -6.01 5.39 -0.97
C PHE A 7 -5.56 5.62 0.47
N THR A 8 -6.24 4.97 1.42
CA THR A 8 -5.94 5.07 2.85
C THR A 8 -5.75 3.69 3.46
N PHE A 9 -4.69 3.53 4.26
CA PHE A 9 -4.55 2.39 5.17
C PHE A 9 -5.17 2.73 6.52
N VAL A 10 -6.07 1.88 7.01
CA VAL A 10 -6.75 2.06 8.31
C VAL A 10 -6.36 0.93 9.25
N ARG A 11 -5.69 1.23 10.36
CA ARG A 11 -5.23 0.22 11.33
C ARG A 11 -6.40 -0.40 12.09
N HIS A 12 -6.41 -1.72 12.23
CA HIS A 12 -7.51 -2.45 12.89
C HIS A 12 -7.68 -2.13 14.38
N ILE A 13 -6.58 -1.93 15.11
CA ILE A 13 -6.63 -1.83 16.59
C ILE A 13 -7.18 -0.49 17.11
N ASP A 14 -6.96 0.59 16.36
CA ASP A 14 -7.27 1.95 16.82
C ASP A 14 -7.76 2.89 15.71
N GLY A 15 -7.94 2.40 14.48
CA GLY A 15 -8.43 3.18 13.36
C GLY A 15 -7.42 4.20 12.81
N LEU A 16 -6.13 4.12 13.18
CA LEU A 16 -5.11 5.03 12.68
C LEU A 16 -5.05 5.00 11.14
N ARG A 17 -5.06 6.19 10.52
CA ARG A 17 -5.15 6.34 9.06
C ARG A 17 -3.86 6.86 8.48
N TYR A 18 -3.41 6.25 7.38
CA TYR A 18 -2.29 6.73 6.59
C TYR A 18 -2.73 6.91 5.14
N HIS A 19 -2.57 8.13 4.63
CA HIS A 19 -2.96 8.50 3.29
C HIS A 19 -1.81 8.30 2.31
N PHE A 20 -2.12 7.74 1.15
CA PHE A 20 -1.19 7.47 0.08
C PHE A 20 -1.69 8.13 -1.20
N GLU A 21 -0.79 8.83 -1.87
CA GLU A 21 -1.05 9.51 -3.13
C GLU A 21 -0.16 8.93 -4.21
N ARG A 22 -0.63 8.94 -5.46
CA ARG A 22 0.16 8.46 -6.59
C ARG A 22 1.42 9.32 -6.76
N ASP A 23 2.59 8.67 -6.82
CA ASP A 23 3.93 9.29 -6.88
C ASP A 23 4.71 8.87 -8.14
N GLY A 24 4.02 8.29 -9.13
CA GLY A 24 4.61 7.90 -10.41
C GLY A 24 4.24 6.49 -10.85
N GLU A 25 5.22 5.83 -11.48
CA GLU A 25 5.11 4.47 -12.01
C GLU A 25 6.44 3.72 -11.85
N HIS A 26 6.37 2.43 -11.56
CA HIS A 26 7.50 1.53 -11.42
C HIS A 26 7.11 0.13 -11.92
N ASN A 27 7.97 -0.52 -12.71
CA ASN A 27 7.68 -1.82 -13.33
C ASN A 27 6.36 -1.87 -14.12
N GLY A 28 5.97 -0.76 -14.76
CA GLY A 28 4.72 -0.65 -15.52
C GLY A 28 3.46 -0.55 -14.66
N ARG A 29 3.60 -0.28 -13.35
CA ARG A 29 2.49 -0.14 -12.40
C ARG A 29 2.61 1.11 -11.56
N PRO A 30 1.50 1.71 -11.11
CA PRO A 30 1.54 2.95 -10.36
C PRO A 30 2.33 2.79 -9.06
N THR A 31 3.05 3.82 -8.65
CA THR A 31 3.63 3.91 -7.32
C THR A 31 2.85 4.89 -6.48
N TYR A 32 2.82 4.64 -5.17
CA TYR A 32 2.13 5.50 -4.23
C TYR A 32 3.06 5.86 -3.09
N ARG A 33 3.06 7.12 -2.67
CA ARG A 33 3.83 7.59 -1.54
C ARG A 33 2.90 8.04 -0.42
N ARG A 34 3.28 7.68 0.79
CA ARG A 34 2.59 8.13 1.99
C ARG A 34 2.78 9.64 2.18
N THR A 35 1.72 10.35 2.55
CA THR A 35 1.75 11.82 2.63
C THR A 35 2.49 12.36 3.86
N ASP A 36 2.52 11.59 4.95
CA ASP A 36 3.12 11.95 6.24
C ASP A 36 4.41 11.16 6.56
N GLY A 37 5.05 10.54 5.56
CA GLY A 37 6.31 9.82 5.78
C GLY A 37 6.96 9.24 4.53
N ASN A 38 8.06 8.49 4.72
CA ASN A 38 8.89 7.96 3.63
C ASN A 38 8.49 6.55 3.17
N VAL A 39 7.25 6.15 3.41
CA VAL A 39 6.75 4.83 2.98
C VAL A 39 6.19 4.95 1.57
N ARG A 40 6.54 3.99 0.71
CA ARG A 40 5.99 3.85 -0.64
C ARG A 40 5.28 2.51 -0.78
N CYS A 41 4.18 2.47 -1.51
CA CYS A 41 3.51 1.26 -1.94
C CYS A 41 3.80 1.07 -3.44
N VAL A 42 4.45 -0.04 -3.77
CA VAL A 42 4.97 -0.32 -5.12
C VAL A 42 4.72 -1.78 -5.46
N TRP A 43 4.86 -2.10 -6.74
CA TRP A 43 4.80 -3.47 -7.23
C TRP A 43 6.16 -3.92 -7.78
N SER A 44 6.56 -5.14 -7.45
CA SER A 44 7.71 -5.82 -8.05
C SER A 44 7.31 -7.20 -8.60
N PRO A 45 8.02 -7.74 -9.60
CA PRO A 45 7.78 -9.10 -10.07
C PRO A 45 8.04 -10.20 -9.03
N THR A 46 8.92 -9.96 -8.07
CA THR A 46 9.30 -10.94 -7.03
C THR A 46 8.29 -10.99 -5.88
N ASP A 47 7.82 -9.83 -5.44
CA ASP A 47 7.06 -9.70 -4.19
C ASP A 47 5.62 -9.25 -4.43
N GLY A 48 5.31 -8.87 -5.67
CA GLY A 48 4.09 -8.20 -6.05
C GLY A 48 3.91 -6.86 -5.33
N TRP A 49 2.67 -6.52 -4.99
CA TRP A 49 2.36 -5.33 -4.20
C TRP A 49 2.90 -5.42 -2.77
N HIS A 50 3.69 -4.42 -2.38
CA HIS A 50 4.25 -4.30 -1.05
C HIS A 50 4.48 -2.82 -0.68
N CYS A 51 4.66 -2.56 0.60
CA CYS A 51 5.11 -1.24 1.06
C CYS A 51 6.56 -1.30 1.50
N GLU A 52 7.39 -0.36 1.05
CA GLU A 52 8.79 -0.23 1.40
C GLU A 52 9.11 1.18 1.91
N ILE A 53 10.23 1.33 2.61
CA ILE A 53 10.82 2.64 2.93
C ILE A 53 12.05 2.90 2.05
N ALA A 54 12.70 4.05 2.26
CA ALA A 54 14.03 4.29 1.72
C ALA A 54 14.95 3.08 1.95
N ASP A 55 15.81 2.81 0.97
CA ASP A 55 16.71 1.64 0.91
C ASP A 55 16.04 0.29 0.56
N GLY A 56 14.77 0.29 0.16
CA GLY A 56 14.07 -0.90 -0.34
C GLY A 56 13.67 -1.89 0.75
N LEU A 57 13.71 -1.46 2.02
CA LEU A 57 13.29 -2.31 3.12
C LEU A 57 11.77 -2.47 3.10
N VAL A 58 11.31 -3.69 2.84
CA VAL A 58 9.87 -4.00 2.84
C VAL A 58 9.31 -3.98 4.26
N THR A 59 8.25 -3.22 4.43
CA THR A 59 7.57 -2.96 5.70
C THR A 59 6.12 -3.41 5.72
N ALA A 60 5.51 -3.79 4.59
CA ALA A 60 4.18 -4.39 4.59
C ALA A 60 3.87 -5.23 3.34
N TYR A 61 2.98 -6.21 3.50
CA TYR A 61 2.43 -7.05 2.43
C TYR A 61 0.91 -7.21 2.55
N PRO A 62 0.18 -7.42 1.44
CA PRO A 62 -1.20 -7.87 1.49
C PRO A 62 -1.28 -9.28 2.08
N LEU A 63 -2.28 -9.53 2.93
CA LEU A 63 -2.43 -10.80 3.62
C LEU A 63 -2.97 -11.91 2.71
N ASN A 64 -3.92 -11.56 1.84
CA ASN A 64 -4.77 -12.52 1.12
C ASN A 64 -4.86 -12.31 -0.40
N SER A 65 -4.18 -11.31 -0.98
CA SER A 65 -4.29 -11.05 -2.43
C SER A 65 -3.18 -11.67 -3.24
N ARG A 66 -3.54 -12.09 -4.46
CA ARG A 66 -2.57 -12.27 -5.54
C ARG A 66 -1.95 -10.91 -5.79
N ALA A 67 -0.69 -10.77 -5.41
CA ALA A 67 0.04 -9.51 -5.46
C ALA A 67 0.31 -9.02 -6.90
N ASP A 68 -0.39 -9.56 -7.92
CA ASP A 68 -0.28 -9.31 -9.35
C ASP A 68 -1.42 -8.46 -9.93
N GLU A 69 -2.37 -7.98 -9.14
CA GLU A 69 -3.43 -7.08 -9.64
C GLU A 69 -2.88 -5.73 -10.11
N PRO A 70 -3.41 -5.07 -11.15
CA PRO A 70 -2.84 -3.83 -11.71
C PRO A 70 -2.74 -2.66 -10.71
N GLU A 71 -3.45 -2.75 -9.59
CA GLU A 71 -3.49 -1.77 -8.50
C GLU A 71 -3.28 -2.45 -7.15
N PRO A 72 -2.88 -1.69 -6.10
CA PRO A 72 -2.78 -2.23 -4.75
C PRO A 72 -4.12 -2.83 -4.31
N PRO A 73 -4.18 -4.10 -3.89
CA PRO A 73 -5.43 -4.74 -3.55
C PRO A 73 -6.08 -4.09 -2.31
N ALA A 74 -7.37 -3.76 -2.44
CA ALA A 74 -8.23 -3.26 -1.37
C ALA A 74 -8.59 -4.37 -0.37
N THR A 75 -7.58 -4.89 0.32
CA THR A 75 -7.66 -6.01 1.25
C THR A 75 -6.98 -5.67 2.58
N VAL A 76 -6.82 -6.65 3.46
CA VAL A 76 -6.04 -6.52 4.69
C VAL A 76 -4.56 -6.62 4.37
N TRP A 77 -3.78 -5.69 4.91
CA TRP A 77 -2.34 -5.63 4.81
C TRP A 77 -1.70 -5.75 6.18
N ARG A 78 -0.58 -6.46 6.24
CA ARG A 78 0.23 -6.61 7.43
C ARG A 78 1.48 -5.77 7.31
N SER A 79 1.64 -4.81 8.22
CA SER A 79 2.87 -4.02 8.33
C SER A 79 3.73 -4.50 9.50
N PHE A 80 5.03 -4.57 9.27
CA PHE A 80 6.05 -4.93 10.24
C PHE A 80 6.70 -3.66 10.81
N LYS A 81 6.76 -3.59 12.14
CA LYS A 81 7.34 -2.49 12.93
C LYS A 81 8.20 -3.11 14.02
N ASN A 82 9.49 -3.29 13.73
CA ASN A 82 10.45 -3.93 14.63
C ASN A 82 9.94 -5.30 15.12
N ASP A 83 9.65 -5.40 16.41
CA ASP A 83 9.16 -6.58 17.12
C ASP A 83 7.65 -6.81 16.98
N ARG A 84 6.92 -5.92 16.31
CA ARG A 84 5.45 -5.95 16.20
C ARG A 84 4.98 -5.98 14.76
N SER A 85 3.79 -6.53 14.57
CA SER A 85 3.06 -6.40 13.30
C SER A 85 1.66 -5.85 13.56
N TYR A 86 1.19 -5.03 12.63
CA TYR A 86 -0.13 -4.41 12.68
C TYR A 86 -0.88 -4.72 11.40
N LEU A 87 -2.19 -4.90 11.51
CA LEU A 87 -3.08 -5.12 10.36
C LEU A 87 -3.78 -3.83 9.99
N TYR A 88 -3.89 -3.57 8.69
CA TYR A 88 -4.54 -2.40 8.12
C TYR A 88 -5.50 -2.82 7.00
N ASP A 89 -6.65 -2.17 6.88
CA ASP A 89 -7.46 -2.23 5.66
C ASP A 89 -6.95 -1.22 4.65
N LEU A 90 -6.69 -1.64 3.41
CA LEU A 90 -6.54 -0.70 2.30
C LEU A 90 -7.94 -0.31 1.82
N ARG A 91 -8.24 0.98 1.87
CA ARG A 91 -9.49 1.55 1.35
C ARG A 91 -9.17 2.50 0.21
N ALA A 92 -9.55 2.10 -1.00
CA ALA A 92 -9.57 3.00 -2.14
C ALA A 92 -10.45 4.20 -1.78
N LEU A 93 -9.98 5.40 -2.08
CA LEU A 93 -10.88 6.54 -2.22
C LEU A 93 -11.43 6.41 -3.65
N ASP A 94 -12.48 5.61 -3.80
CA ASP A 94 -13.30 5.72 -4.99
C ASP A 94 -13.71 7.19 -5.10
N SER A 95 -13.39 7.79 -6.25
CA SER A 95 -14.09 9.00 -6.63
C SER A 95 -15.55 8.58 -6.73
N GLU A 96 -16.35 8.97 -5.75
CA GLU A 96 -17.81 8.80 -5.78
C GLU A 96 -18.29 9.31 -7.16
N GLU A 97 -19.02 8.45 -7.89
CA GLU A 97 -19.69 8.82 -9.15
C GLU A 97 -20.71 9.96 -8.95
#